data_AF-A0A7X6DGC8-F1
#
_entry.id   AF-A0A7X6DGC8-F1
#
_cell.length_a   1.000
_cell.length_b   1.000
_cell.length_c   1.000
_cell.angle_alpha   90.00
_cell.angle_beta   90.00
_cell.angle_gamma   90.00
#
_symmetry.space_group_name_H-M   'P 1'
#
loop_
_entity.id
_entity.type
_entity.pdbx_description
1 polymer ?
#
loop_
_entity_poly.entity_id
_entity_poly.type
_entity_poly.pdbx_seq_one_letter_code
_entity_poly.pdbx_strand_id
1 'polypeptide(L)' 'MLRLVVLLLVLANAGYFAWSQGLLAAWGFAPAATGEPQRLRQQIKPEALRILREEELRRLAPDAAPPAAASTLR' A
#
# COMPACT_ATOMS: atom_id res chain seq x y z
N MET A 1 -23.73 -33.77 18.91
CA MET A 1 -22.83 -33.76 17.73
C MET A 1 -22.57 -32.34 17.19
N LEU A 2 -23.59 -31.52 16.92
CA LEU A 2 -23.39 -30.16 16.38
C LEU A 2 -22.62 -29.18 17.30
N ARG A 3 -22.86 -29.23 18.62
CA ARG A 3 -22.21 -28.34 19.59
C ARG A 3 -20.68 -28.42 19.55
N LEU A 4 -20.15 -29.63 19.36
CA LEU A 4 -18.71 -29.87 19.31
C LEU A 4 -18.09 -29.32 18.02
N VAL A 5 -18.82 -29.44 16.91
CA VAL A 5 -18.45 -28.81 15.62
C VAL A 5 -18.44 -27.28 15.74
N VAL A 6 -19.47 -26.69 16.36
CA VAL A 6 -19.52 -25.24 16.58
C VAL A 6 -18.35 -24.77 17.45
N LEU A 7 -18.04 -25.49 18.54
CA LEU A 7 -16.91 -25.15 19.40
C LEU A 7 -15.57 -25.21 18.63
N LEU A 8 -15.35 -26.27 17.84
CA LEU A 8 -14.17 -26.38 16.99
C LEU A 8 -14.07 -25.24 15.97
N LEU A 9 -15.20 -24.85 15.36
CA LEU A 9 -15.23 -23.76 14.41
C LEU A 9 -14.87 -22.41 15.07
N VAL A 10 -15.37 -22.17 16.29
CA VAL A 10 -15.02 -20.98 17.07
C VAL A 10 -13.53 -20.97 17.42
N LEU A 11 -12.98 -22.10 17.87
CA LEU A 11 -11.55 -22.21 18.18
C LEU A 11 -10.68 -21.99 16.95
N ALA A 12 -11.05 -22.56 15.80
CA ALA A 12 -10.35 -22.35 14.54
C ALA A 12 -10.36 -20.86 14.13
N ASN A 13 -11.49 -20.18 14.25
CA ASN A 13 -11.60 -18.75 13.97
C ASN A 13 -10.76 -17.91 14.93
N ALA A 14 -10.80 -18.20 16.24
CA ALA A 14 -10.00 -17.50 17.23
C ALA A 14 -8.49 -17.67 16.97
N GLY A 15 -8.05 -18.89 16.63
CA GLY A 15 -6.68 -19.16 16.23
C GLY A 15 -6.27 -18.39 14.98
N TYR A 16 -7.10 -18.40 13.94
CA TYR A 16 -6.86 -17.62 12.72
C TYR A 16 -6.82 -16.11 12.98
N PHE A 17 -7.72 -15.60 13.84
CA PHE A 17 -7.71 -14.20 14.25
C PHE A 17 -6.42 -13.83 14.97
N ALA A 18 -5.99 -14.65 15.95
CA ALA A 18 -4.74 -14.41 16.66
C ALA A 18 -3.52 -14.42 15.73
N TRP A 19 -3.50 -15.33 14.77
CA TRP A 19 -2.45 -15.41 13.74
C TRP A 19 -2.42 -14.17 12.84
N SER A 20 -3.57 -13.75 12.30
CA SER A 20 -3.66 -12.59 11.40
C SER A 20 -3.36 -11.25 12.08
N GLN A 21 -3.63 -11.13 13.39
CA GLN A 21 -3.23 -9.96 14.20
C GLN A 21 -1.75 -9.96 14.60
N GLY A 22 -0.99 -11.01 14.26
CA GLY A 22 0.42 -11.12 14.60
C GLY A 22 0.69 -11.43 16.08
N LEU A 23 -0.32 -11.84 16.86
CA LEU A 23 -0.13 -12.23 18.27
C LEU A 23 0.80 -13.44 18.41
N LEU A 24 0.89 -14.27 17.37
CA LEU A 24 1.78 -15.43 17.31
C LEU A 24 3.17 -15.09 16.73
N ALA A 25 3.47 -13.81 16.46
CA ALA A 25 4.75 -13.39 15.88
C ALA A 25 5.94 -13.72 16.79
N ALA A 26 5.75 -13.65 18.12
CA ALA A 26 6.78 -14.01 19.10
C ALA A 26 7.23 -15.48 19.02
N TRP A 27 6.40 -16.35 18.46
CA TRP A 27 6.69 -17.77 18.23
C TRP A 27 7.12 -18.07 16.78
N GLY A 28 7.35 -17.04 15.96
CA GLY A 28 7.78 -17.19 14.57
C GLY A 28 6.65 -17.51 13.58
N PHE A 29 5.40 -17.53 14.04
CA PHE A 29 4.23 -17.73 13.17
C PHE A 29 3.65 -16.42 12.64
N ALA A 30 4.46 -15.39 12.43
CA ALA A 30 3.97 -14.16 11.83
C ALA A 30 3.61 -14.39 10.34
N PRO A 31 2.48 -13.84 9.84
CA PRO A 31 2.25 -13.80 8.40
C PRO A 31 3.39 -13.04 7.71
N ALA A 32 3.79 -13.49 6.52
CA ALA A 32 4.81 -12.81 5.74
C ALA A 32 4.36 -11.37 5.44
N ALA A 33 5.23 -10.40 5.70
CA ALA A 33 4.93 -9.01 5.40
C ALA A 33 4.82 -8.82 3.88
N THR A 34 3.60 -8.73 3.36
CA THR A 34 3.31 -8.40 1.95
C THR A 34 3.52 -6.91 1.65
N GLY A 35 4.58 -6.32 2.21
CA GLY A 35 5.04 -5.00 1.81
C GLY A 35 6.00 -5.15 0.64
N GLU A 36 6.11 -4.12 -0.20
CA GLU A 36 7.20 -3.99 -1.17
C GLU A 36 8.28 -3.05 -0.60
N PRO A 37 8.98 -3.39 0.52
CA PRO A 37 9.95 -2.48 1.14
C PRO A 37 11.12 -2.16 0.19
N GLN A 38 11.39 -3.06 -0.77
CA GLN A 38 12.37 -2.82 -1.80
C GLN A 38 11.99 -1.65 -2.72
N ARG A 39 10.69 -1.42 -2.98
CA ARG A 39 10.24 -0.27 -3.78
C ARG A 39 10.44 1.04 -3.05
N LEU A 40 10.30 1.06 -1.71
CA LEU A 40 10.62 2.23 -0.89
C LEU A 40 12.10 2.62 -1.03
N ARG A 41 13.00 1.64 -1.03
CA ARG A 41 14.46 1.87 -1.21
C ARG A 41 14.85 2.34 -2.61
N GLN A 42 13.99 2.07 -3.60
CA GLN A 42 14.20 2.48 -4.99
C GLN A 42 13.53 3.83 -5.32
N GLN A 43 12.90 4.49 -4.33
CA GLN A 43 12.32 5.81 -4.56
C GLN A 43 13.44 6.85 -4.76
N ILE A 44 13.50 7.40 -5.97
CA ILE A 44 14.46 8.46 -6.30
C ILE A 44 13.87 9.79 -5.80
N LYS A 45 14.45 10.31 -4.71
CA LYS A 45 14.21 11.65 -4.12
C LYS A 45 12.76 12.16 -4.25
N PRO A 46 11.77 11.47 -3.66
CA PRO A 46 10.38 11.92 -3.68
C PRO A 46 10.24 13.36 -3.14
N GLU A 47 11.08 13.75 -2.18
CA GLU A 47 11.13 15.09 -1.59
C GLU A 47 11.57 16.20 -2.55
N ALA A 48 12.17 15.87 -3.70
CA ALA A 48 12.54 16.85 -4.72
C ALA A 48 11.39 17.19 -5.68
N LEU A 49 10.27 16.44 -5.64
CA LEU A 49 9.07 16.76 -6.43
C LEU A 49 8.37 17.99 -5.85
N ARG A 50 8.34 19.07 -6.62
CA ARG A 50 7.55 20.25 -6.32
C ARG A 50 6.37 20.35 -7.27
N ILE A 51 5.17 20.43 -6.71
CA ILE A 51 3.96 20.74 -7.49
C ILE A 51 3.98 22.24 -7.78
N LEU A 52 4.07 22.60 -9.05
CA LEU A 52 4.01 23.98 -9.51
C LEU A 52 2.57 24.35 -9.82
N ARG A 53 2.15 25.56 -9.42
CA ARG A 53 0.88 26.11 -9.93
C ARG A 53 1.08 26.61 -11.37
N GLU A 54 -0.01 26.70 -12.11
CA GLU A 54 0.04 27.07 -13.54
C GLU A 54 0.68 28.45 -13.78
N GLU A 55 0.48 29.39 -12.86
CA GLU A 55 1.14 30.71 -12.88
C GLU A 55 2.66 30.61 -12.73
N GLU A 56 3.15 29.74 -11.84
CA GLU A 56 4.58 29.52 -11.62
C GLU A 56 5.21 28.76 -12.79
N LEU A 57 4.48 27.83 -13.38
CA LEU A 57 4.89 27.10 -14.59
C LEU A 57 5.07 28.07 -15.76
N ARG A 58 4.11 28.97 -16.01
CA ARG A 58 4.20 30.00 -17.08
C ARG A 58 5.35 30.98 -16.86
N ARG A 59 5.73 31.25 -15.60
CA ARG A 59 6.89 32.12 -15.29
C ARG A 59 8.22 31.41 -15.50
N LEU A 60 8.32 30.13 -15.13
CA LEU A 60 9.56 29.35 -15.20
C LEU A 60 9.84 28.78 -16.59
N ALA A 61 8.80 28.49 -17.36
CA ALA A 61 8.88 27.99 -18.72
C ALA A 61 7.87 28.74 -19.61
N PRO A 62 8.17 29.99 -19.97
CA PRO A 62 7.26 30.83 -20.76
C PRO A 62 6.97 30.27 -22.16
N ASP A 63 7.88 29.47 -22.72
CA ASP A 63 7.74 28.79 -24.01
C ASP A 63 7.32 27.31 -23.89
N ALA A 64 6.94 26.86 -22.69
CA ALA A 64 6.42 25.51 -22.54
C ALA A 64 5.08 25.42 -23.28
N ALA A 65 5.07 24.75 -24.43
CA ALA A 65 3.86 24.35 -25.11
C ALA A 65 2.95 23.60 -24.10
N PRO A 66 1.64 23.91 -24.06
CA PRO A 66 0.73 23.19 -23.17
C PRO A 66 0.90 21.69 -23.43
N PRO A 67 0.96 20.84 -22.39
CA PRO A 67 1.03 19.41 -22.61
C PRO A 67 -0.14 19.05 -23.51
N ALA A 68 0.17 18.56 -24.72
CA ALA A 68 -0.84 18.03 -25.63
C ALA A 68 -1.69 17.11 -24.77
N ALA A 69 -2.97 17.49 -24.61
CA ALA A 69 -3.91 16.82 -23.75
C ALA A 69 -3.65 15.33 -23.87
N ALA A 70 -3.36 14.67 -22.75
CA ALA A 70 -3.12 13.24 -22.70
C ALA A 70 -4.39 12.55 -23.23
N SER A 71 -4.41 12.41 -24.55
CA SER A 71 -5.48 11.83 -25.31
C SER A 71 -5.43 10.35 -25.01
N THR A 72 -6.55 9.88 -24.46
CA THR A 72 -7.06 8.52 -24.70
C THR A 72 -6.27 7.40 -24.04
N LEU A 73 -6.83 6.86 -22.95
CA LEU A 73 -7.07 5.42 -22.94
C LEU A 73 -8.43 5.16 -22.30
N ARG A 74 -9.32 4.73 -23.19
CA ARG A 74 -10.66 4.20 -22.98
C ARG A 74 -10.59 2.81 -22.38
#